data_AF-A0A1G3M888-F1
#
_entry.id   AF-A0A1G3M888-F1
#
_cell.length_a   1.000
_cell.length_b   1.000
_cell.length_c   1.000
_cell.angle_alpha   90.00
_cell.angle_beta   90.00
_cell.angle_gamma   90.00
#
_symmetry.space_group_name_H-M   'P 1'
#
loop_
_entity.id
_entity.type
_entity.pdbx_description
1 polymer ?
#
loop_
_entity_poly.entity_id
_entity_poly.type
_entity_poly.pdbx_seq_one_letter_code
_entity_poly.pdbx_strand_id
1 'polypeptide(L)'
;MNLKVELLGVVKALRDGGVPYALCGGMAVVLHGFPRLTRDIDLLIRPQDLEAAKAALAACDFIIAAGIIPFDLGRPHERQVYRVSKAIGDELLTVDLLLLPHFLEEVWKDRESYDLEGSVVQVVSRTGLITMKRVAGRPQDLSDISNLEGDPP
;
A
#
# COMPACT_ATOMS: atom_id res chain seq x y z
N MET A 1 17.65 7.13 1.19
CA MET A 1 16.56 6.46 1.94
C MET A 1 16.58 4.94 1.69
N ASN A 2 16.40 4.08 2.71
CA ASN A 2 16.24 2.63 2.54
C ASN A 2 14.77 2.23 2.72
N LEU A 3 14.05 2.07 1.61
CA LEU A 3 12.60 1.85 1.64
C LEU A 3 12.17 0.58 2.39
N LYS A 4 12.99 -0.48 2.34
CA LYS A 4 12.69 -1.74 3.07
C LYS A 4 12.70 -1.51 4.59
N VAL A 5 13.69 -0.78 5.10
CA VAL A 5 13.78 -0.46 6.53
C VAL A 5 12.59 0.38 6.98
N GLU A 6 12.20 1.37 6.18
CA GLU A 6 11.06 2.22 6.49
C GLU A 6 9.73 1.44 6.42
N LEU A 7 9.57 0.53 5.44
CA LEU A 7 8.42 -0.39 5.39
C LEU A 7 8.34 -1.23 6.67
N LEU A 8 9.45 -1.83 7.11
CA LEU A 8 9.46 -2.64 8.34
C LEU A 8 9.10 -1.80 9.58
N GLY A 9 9.52 -0.54 9.62
CA GLY A 9 9.11 0.43 10.65
C GLY A 9 7.60 0.68 10.65
N VAL A 10 7.01 0.94 9.48
CA VAL A 10 5.56 1.11 9.29
C VAL A 10 4.80 -0.15 9.68
N VAL A 11 5.22 -1.32 9.21
CA VAL A 11 4.63 -2.64 9.54
C VAL A 11 4.61 -2.86 11.05
N LYS A 12 5.73 -2.59 11.73
CA LYS A 12 5.82 -2.68 13.18
C LYS A 12 4.85 -1.72 13.87
N ALA A 13 4.81 -0.46 13.45
CA ALA A 13 3.91 0.53 14.04
C ALA A 13 2.43 0.15 13.90
N LEU A 14 2.02 -0.31 12.71
CA LEU A 14 0.64 -0.76 12.46
C LEU A 14 0.28 -2.00 13.27
N ARG A 15 1.19 -2.99 13.35
CA ARG A 15 0.98 -4.19 14.17
C ARG A 15 0.83 -3.83 15.65
N ASP A 16 1.72 -2.98 16.18
CA ASP A 16 1.70 -2.60 17.59
C ASP A 16 0.45 -1.75 17.91
N GLY A 17 -0.08 -1.00 16.93
CA GLY A 17 -1.36 -0.28 17.00
C GLY A 17 -2.60 -1.14 16.72
N GLY A 18 -2.44 -2.45 16.44
CA GLY A 18 -3.55 -3.35 16.15
C GLY A 18 -4.29 -3.05 14.85
N VAL A 19 -3.64 -2.37 13.89
CA VAL A 19 -4.24 -1.89 12.64
C VAL A 19 -4.11 -2.96 11.55
N PRO A 20 -5.22 -3.55 11.06
CA PRO A 20 -5.18 -4.43 9.91
C PRO A 20 -4.84 -3.66 8.64
N TYR A 21 -3.99 -4.22 7.78
CA TYR A 21 -3.63 -3.61 6.50
C TYR A 21 -3.28 -4.67 5.43
N ALA A 22 -3.09 -4.21 4.20
CA ALA A 22 -2.44 -4.94 3.11
C ALA A 22 -1.41 -4.03 2.44
N LEU A 23 -0.16 -4.46 2.30
CA LEU A 23 0.77 -3.83 1.37
C LEU A 23 0.26 -4.04 -0.06
N CYS A 24 0.19 -2.97 -0.83
CA CYS A 24 -0.18 -3.00 -2.24
C CYS A 24 0.84 -2.18 -3.07
N GLY A 25 0.41 -1.67 -4.22
CA GLY A 25 1.22 -0.78 -5.04
C GLY A 25 2.55 -1.38 -5.49
N GLY A 26 3.59 -0.55 -5.56
CA GLY A 26 4.88 -0.93 -6.15
C GLY A 26 5.66 -1.96 -5.33
N MET A 27 5.63 -1.87 -4.00
CA MET A 27 6.36 -2.81 -3.14
C MET A 27 5.74 -4.21 -3.15
N ALA A 28 4.41 -4.31 -3.28
CA ALA A 28 3.75 -5.60 -3.46
C ALA A 28 4.18 -6.29 -4.77
N VAL A 29 4.42 -5.54 -5.86
CA VAL A 29 4.97 -6.10 -7.11
C VAL A 29 6.34 -6.77 -6.86
N VAL A 30 7.18 -6.12 -6.05
CA VAL A 30 8.51 -6.65 -5.68
C VAL A 30 8.40 -7.92 -4.83
N LEU A 31 7.50 -7.95 -3.84
CA LEU A 31 7.30 -9.14 -3.01
C LEU A 31 6.72 -10.32 -3.80
N HIS A 32 5.94 -10.05 -4.86
CA HIS A 32 5.47 -11.06 -5.82
C HIS A 32 6.57 -11.52 -6.80
N GLY A 33 7.82 -11.09 -6.63
CA GLY A 33 8.97 -11.57 -7.39
C GLY A 33 9.34 -10.75 -8.63
N PHE A 34 8.71 -9.59 -8.85
CA PHE A 34 8.93 -8.80 -10.06
C PHE A 34 9.66 -7.47 -9.77
N PRO A 35 10.69 -7.11 -10.57
CA PRO A 35 11.42 -5.88 -10.35
C PRO A 35 10.53 -4.64 -10.58
N ARG A 36 10.54 -3.70 -9.64
CA ARG A 36 9.76 -2.46 -9.71
C ARG A 36 10.43 -1.33 -8.94
N LEU A 37 10.70 -0.21 -9.61
CA LEU A 37 11.22 0.99 -8.96
C LEU A 37 10.12 1.79 -8.24
N THR A 38 10.01 1.67 -6.93
CA THR A 38 9.05 2.45 -6.14
C THR A 38 9.75 3.29 -5.07
N ARG A 39 9.10 4.38 -4.66
CA ARG A 39 9.58 5.29 -3.60
C ARG A 39 8.54 5.51 -2.49
N ASP A 40 7.35 4.96 -2.68
CA ASP A 40 6.22 5.13 -1.77
C ASP A 40 5.84 3.77 -1.15
N ILE A 41 5.15 3.84 -0.01
CA ILE A 41 4.54 2.70 0.67
C ILE A 41 3.02 2.82 0.49
N ASP A 42 2.44 1.93 -0.30
CA ASP A 42 1.00 1.90 -0.53
C ASP A 42 0.35 0.81 0.35
N LEU A 43 -0.63 1.18 1.16
CA LEU A 43 -1.35 0.27 2.03
C LEU A 43 -2.85 0.34 1.75
N LEU A 44 -3.49 -0.81 1.59
CA LEU A 44 -4.93 -0.94 1.68
C LEU A 44 -5.31 -1.08 3.16
N ILE A 45 -6.28 -0.31 3.63
CA ILE A 45 -6.83 -0.39 4.99
C ILE A 45 -8.35 -0.26 4.95
N ARG A 46 -9.06 -0.71 5.99
CA ARG A 46 -10.50 -0.44 6.07
C ARG A 46 -10.75 0.99 6.56
N PRO A 47 -11.83 1.65 6.10
CA PRO A 47 -12.13 3.04 6.50
C PRO A 47 -12.20 3.24 8.02
N GLN A 48 -12.75 2.27 8.78
CA GLN A 48 -12.84 2.36 10.23
C GLN A 48 -11.48 2.34 10.95
N ASP A 49 -10.43 1.82 10.31
CA ASP A 49 -9.11 1.69 10.89
C ASP A 49 -8.23 2.94 10.65
N LEU A 50 -8.74 3.93 9.90
CA LEU A 50 -7.98 5.11 9.47
C LEU A 50 -7.39 5.92 10.63
N GLU A 51 -8.16 6.19 11.68
CA GLU A 51 -7.65 6.98 12.81
C GLU A 51 -6.56 6.25 13.60
N ALA A 52 -6.72 4.94 13.78
CA ALA A 52 -5.68 4.11 14.40
C ALA A 52 -4.42 4.03 13.52
N ALA A 53 -4.59 3.91 12.20
CA ALA A 53 -3.50 3.93 11.23
C ALA A 53 -2.72 5.26 11.27
N LYS A 54 -3.42 6.41 11.30
CA LYS A 54 -2.81 7.73 11.45
C LYS A 54 -1.99 7.83 12.73
N ALA A 55 -2.54 7.38 13.86
CA ALA A 55 -1.84 7.39 15.14
C ALA A 55 -0.57 6.51 15.12
N ALA A 56 -0.67 5.31 14.55
CA ALA A 56 0.47 4.41 14.38
C ALA A 56 1.56 5.02 13.48
N LEU A 57 1.18 5.60 12.33
CA LEU A 57 2.10 6.26 11.41
C LEU A 57 2.78 7.49 12.03
N ALA A 58 2.05 8.27 12.83
CA ALA A 58 2.63 9.39 13.57
C ALA A 58 3.73 8.94 14.55
N ALA A 59 3.60 7.75 15.15
CA ALA A 59 4.62 7.19 16.04
C ALA A 59 5.94 6.81 15.35
N CYS A 60 5.96 6.76 14.01
CA CYS A 60 7.17 6.60 13.19
C CYS A 60 7.46 7.83 12.30
N ASP A 61 7.03 9.01 12.73
CA ASP A 61 7.28 10.34 12.14
C ASP A 61 6.58 10.65 10.81
N PHE A 62 5.59 9.87 10.41
CA PHE A 62 4.71 10.24 9.30
C PHE A 62 3.66 11.24 9.80
N ILE A 63 4.04 12.52 9.80
CA ILE A 63 3.24 13.62 10.37
C ILE A 63 2.90 14.72 9.34
N ILE A 64 3.49 14.68 8.14
CA ILE A 64 3.23 15.67 7.09
C ILE A 64 2.01 15.20 6.29
N ALA A 65 0.82 15.56 6.74
CA ALA A 65 -0.43 15.12 6.13
C ALA A 65 -0.81 15.96 4.90
N ALA A 66 -1.02 15.30 3.78
CA ALA A 66 -1.71 15.90 2.62
C ALA A 66 -3.24 15.73 2.71
N GLY A 67 -3.71 14.80 3.53
CA GLY A 67 -5.14 14.56 3.77
C GLY A 67 -5.76 13.55 2.80
N ILE A 68 -7.08 13.62 2.66
CA ILE A 68 -7.85 12.74 1.76
C ILE A 68 -7.77 13.26 0.33
N ILE A 69 -7.39 12.38 -0.59
CA ILE A 69 -7.30 12.62 -2.02
C ILE A 69 -8.29 11.67 -2.72
N PRO A 70 -9.36 12.18 -3.35
CA PRO A 70 -10.29 11.36 -4.10
C PRO A 70 -9.73 11.03 -5.49
N PHE A 71 -10.03 9.83 -5.98
CA PHE A 71 -9.79 9.39 -7.35
C PHE A 71 -11.08 8.92 -7.97
N ASP A 72 -11.24 9.19 -9.27
CA ASP A 72 -12.43 8.78 -10.04
C ASP A 72 -13.75 9.25 -9.41
N LEU A 73 -13.75 10.46 -8.82
CA LEU A 73 -14.91 11.07 -8.17
C LEU A 73 -16.15 11.05 -9.08
N GLY A 74 -17.25 10.50 -8.58
CA GLY A 74 -18.51 10.35 -9.33
C GLY A 74 -18.51 9.23 -10.37
N ARG A 75 -17.51 8.32 -10.36
CA ARG A 75 -17.44 7.16 -11.26
C ARG A 75 -17.63 5.84 -10.49
N PRO A 76 -17.92 4.72 -11.19
CA PRO A 76 -18.14 3.42 -10.54
C PRO A 76 -16.97 2.90 -9.68
N HIS A 77 -15.75 3.37 -9.93
CA HIS A 77 -14.53 2.95 -9.22
C HIS A 77 -13.93 4.07 -8.35
N GLU A 78 -14.78 4.96 -7.86
CA GLU A 78 -14.38 6.00 -6.91
C GLU A 78 -13.67 5.37 -5.70
N ARG A 79 -12.54 5.97 -5.33
CA ARG A 79 -11.73 5.54 -4.19
C ARG A 79 -11.05 6.74 -3.55
N GLN A 80 -10.65 6.56 -2.30
CA GLN A 80 -10.02 7.61 -1.51
C GLN A 80 -8.69 7.12 -0.96
N VAL A 81 -7.69 7.99 -1.00
CA VAL A 81 -6.39 7.76 -0.38
C VAL A 81 -6.18 8.82 0.68
N TYR A 82 -5.80 8.41 1.89
CA TYR A 82 -5.22 9.32 2.87
C TYR A 82 -3.70 9.30 2.71
N ARG A 83 -3.11 10.46 2.42
CA ARG A 83 -1.67 10.60 2.18
C ARG A 83 -0.98 11.30 3.34
N VAL A 84 0.11 10.70 3.80
CA VAL A 84 0.98 11.27 4.84
C VAL A 84 2.45 10.97 4.53
N SER A 85 3.33 11.90 4.89
CA SER A 85 4.75 11.79 4.60
C SER A 85 5.61 12.00 5.84
N LYS A 86 6.83 11.45 5.77
CA LYS A 86 7.94 11.65 6.69
C LYS A 86 9.10 12.29 5.95
N ALA A 87 9.76 13.27 6.55
CA ALA A 87 10.99 13.85 6.00
C ALA A 87 12.20 12.97 6.34
N ILE A 88 13.02 12.64 5.34
CA ILE A 88 14.28 11.91 5.49
C ILE A 88 15.37 12.68 4.73
N GLY A 89 16.08 13.54 5.45
CA GLY A 89 17.00 14.50 4.82
C GLY A 89 16.24 15.55 4.03
N ASP A 90 16.55 15.68 2.75
CA ASP A 90 15.89 16.56 1.78
C ASP A 90 14.76 15.86 0.98
N GLU A 91 14.56 14.57 1.21
CA GLU A 91 13.51 13.77 0.57
C GLU A 91 12.28 13.59 1.48
N LEU A 92 11.12 13.38 0.85
CA LEU A 92 9.90 12.95 1.53
C LEU A 92 9.63 11.49 1.19
N LEU A 93 9.47 10.66 2.22
CA LEU A 93 8.87 9.33 2.09
C LEU A 93 7.37 9.44 2.29
N THR A 94 6.59 8.83 1.40
CA THR A 94 5.13 8.88 1.45
C THR A 94 4.54 7.52 1.78
N VAL A 95 3.54 7.53 2.67
CA VAL A 95 2.60 6.42 2.87
C VAL A 95 1.24 6.84 2.34
N ASP A 96 0.72 6.05 1.42
CA ASP A 96 -0.64 6.16 0.89
C ASP A 96 -1.52 5.10 1.53
N LEU A 97 -2.50 5.53 2.32
CA LEU A 97 -3.53 4.67 2.88
C LEU A 97 -4.74 4.68 1.94
N LEU A 98 -4.81 3.71 1.05
CA LEU A 98 -6.01 3.46 0.24
C LEU A 98 -7.12 2.92 1.15
N LEU A 99 -8.19 3.70 1.27
CA LEU A 99 -9.38 3.29 2.01
C LEU A 99 -10.14 2.27 1.18
N LEU A 100 -10.32 1.07 1.74
CA LEU A 100 -10.95 -0.07 1.09
C LEU A 100 -12.32 0.32 0.51
N PRO A 101 -12.46 0.43 -0.81
CA PRO A 101 -13.76 0.64 -1.43
C PRO A 101 -14.50 -0.70 -1.48
N HIS A 102 -15.83 -0.65 -1.47
CA HIS A 102 -16.69 -1.84 -1.40
C HIS A 102 -16.42 -2.86 -2.53
N PHE A 103 -16.07 -2.40 -3.74
CA PHE A 103 -15.79 -3.28 -4.87
C PHE A 103 -14.46 -4.04 -4.78
N LEU A 104 -13.63 -3.78 -3.75
CA LEU A 104 -12.37 -4.49 -3.49
C LEU A 104 -12.42 -5.36 -2.24
N GLU A 105 -13.60 -5.65 -1.68
CA GLU A 105 -13.73 -6.51 -0.48
C GLU A 105 -13.11 -7.90 -0.68
N GLU A 106 -13.21 -8.47 -1.89
CA GLU A 106 -12.57 -9.76 -2.18
C GLU A 106 -11.04 -9.66 -2.24
N VAL A 107 -10.49 -8.54 -2.74
CA VAL A 107 -9.05 -8.25 -2.69
C VAL A 107 -8.56 -8.16 -1.25
N TRP A 108 -9.39 -7.59 -0.37
CA TRP A 108 -9.09 -7.56 1.05
C TRP A 108 -9.13 -8.97 1.67
N LYS A 109 -10.10 -9.81 1.36
CA LYS A 109 -10.17 -11.15 1.96
C LYS A 109 -9.03 -12.07 1.52
N ASP A 110 -8.61 -11.95 0.27
CA ASP A 110 -7.57 -12.75 -0.36
C ASP A 110 -6.15 -12.17 -0.13
N ARG A 111 -5.85 -11.70 1.08
CA ARG A 111 -4.49 -11.25 1.40
C ARG A 111 -3.59 -12.42 1.75
N GLU A 112 -2.32 -12.26 1.44
CA GLU A 112 -1.26 -13.23 1.67
C GLU A 112 -0.29 -12.71 2.74
N SER A 113 0.39 -13.63 3.41
CA SER A 113 1.41 -13.31 4.42
C SER A 113 2.79 -13.60 3.86
N TYR A 114 3.68 -12.61 3.92
CA TYR A 114 5.08 -12.72 3.50
C TYR A 114 6.00 -12.56 4.70
N ASP A 115 7.02 -13.40 4.82
CA ASP A 115 8.12 -13.17 5.75
C ASP A 115 9.14 -12.23 5.10
N LEU A 116 9.30 -11.04 5.68
CA LEU A 116 10.33 -10.10 5.31
C LEU A 116 11.26 -9.88 6.49
N GLU A 117 12.41 -10.56 6.47
CA GLU A 117 13.45 -10.49 7.53
C GLU A 117 12.89 -10.82 8.92
N GLY A 118 12.06 -11.85 9.01
CA GLY A 118 11.42 -12.30 10.26
C GLY A 118 10.20 -11.47 10.69
N SER A 119 9.82 -10.45 9.90
CA SER A 119 8.56 -9.71 10.10
C SER A 119 7.51 -10.19 9.11
N VAL A 120 6.35 -10.61 9.64
CA VAL A 120 5.20 -10.96 8.81
C VAL A 120 4.56 -9.69 8.26
N VAL A 121 4.53 -9.56 6.93
CA VAL A 121 3.87 -8.47 6.21
C VAL A 121 2.62 -9.03 5.54
N GLN A 122 1.48 -8.36 5.74
CA GLN A 122 0.26 -8.67 4.99
C GLN A 122 0.33 -7.98 3.64
N VAL A 123 0.11 -8.70 2.55
CA VAL A 123 0.24 -8.20 1.17
C VAL A 123 -1.03 -8.57 0.41
N VAL A 124 -1.51 -7.71 -0.49
CA VAL A 124 -2.59 -8.11 -1.41
C VAL A 124 -2.11 -9.29 -2.26
N SER A 125 -2.97 -10.29 -2.51
CA SER A 125 -2.62 -11.37 -3.43
C SER A 125 -2.21 -10.83 -4.79
N ARG A 126 -1.51 -11.67 -5.54
CA ARG A 126 -1.11 -11.34 -6.91
C ARG A 126 -2.31 -10.97 -7.79
N THR A 127 -3.38 -11.77 -7.73
CA THR A 127 -4.64 -11.52 -8.44
C THR A 127 -5.33 -10.25 -7.95
N GLY A 128 -5.31 -10.00 -6.64
CA GLY A 128 -5.82 -8.78 -6.04
C GLY A 128 -5.07 -7.53 -6.55
N LEU A 129 -3.74 -7.60 -6.64
CA LEU A 129 -2.90 -6.53 -7.14
C LEU A 129 -3.18 -6.21 -8.62
N ILE A 130 -3.34 -7.24 -9.46
CA ILE A 130 -3.76 -7.08 -10.87
C ILE A 130 -5.11 -6.37 -10.94
N THR A 131 -6.08 -6.77 -10.11
CA THR A 131 -7.41 -6.15 -10.06
C THR A 131 -7.32 -4.67 -9.72
N MET A 132 -6.58 -4.31 -8.66
CA MET A 132 -6.37 -2.92 -8.26
C MET A 132 -5.69 -2.09 -9.37
N LYS A 133 -4.71 -2.67 -10.05
CA LYS A 133 -3.98 -2.03 -11.15
C LYS A 133 -4.84 -1.79 -12.38
N ARG A 134 -5.72 -2.73 -12.73
CA ARG A 134 -6.70 -2.56 -13.82
C ARG A 134 -7.67 -1.41 -13.52
N VAL A 135 -8.10 -1.28 -12.27
CA VAL A 135 -8.95 -0.16 -11.82
C VAL A 135 -8.19 1.17 -11.91
N ALA A 136 -6.93 1.22 -11.49
CA ALA A 136 -6.13 2.45 -11.53
C ALA A 136 -5.75 2.88 -12.96
N GLY A 137 -5.46 1.93 -13.84
CA GLY A 137 -5.30 2.15 -15.28
C GLY A 137 -4.14 3.07 -15.70
N ARG A 138 -3.16 3.33 -14.83
CA ARG A 138 -2.02 4.22 -15.16
C ARG A 138 -1.05 3.49 -16.10
N PRO A 139 -0.24 4.20 -16.91
CA PRO A 139 0.71 3.55 -17.83
C PRO A 139 1.63 2.52 -17.17
N GLN A 140 2.15 2.81 -15.97
CA GLN A 140 2.98 1.87 -15.21
C GLN A 140 2.19 0.64 -14.71
N ASP A 141 0.90 0.80 -14.41
CA ASP A 141 0.06 -0.32 -13.98
C ASP A 141 -0.11 -1.36 -15.08
N LEU A 142 -0.13 -0.95 -16.36
CA LEU A 142 -0.18 -1.88 -17.50
C LEU A 142 1.08 -2.74 -17.59
N SER A 143 2.26 -2.14 -17.41
CA SER A 143 3.52 -2.88 -17.36
C SER A 143 3.55 -3.83 -16.17
N ASP A 144 3.09 -3.37 -15.00
CA ASP A 144 3.06 -4.19 -13.79
C ASP A 144 2.09 -5.37 -13.95
N ILE A 145 0.92 -5.19 -14.59
CA ILE A 145 -0.02 -6.26 -14.91
C ILE A 145 0.64 -7.30 -15.82
N SER A 146 1.30 -6.88 -16.90
CA SER A 146 1.97 -7.81 -17.81
C SER A 146 3.01 -8.68 -17.09
N ASN A 147 3.77 -8.11 -16.16
CA ASN A 147 4.71 -8.86 -15.33
C ASN A 147 3.96 -9.82 -14.40
N LEU A 148 2.98 -9.31 -13.67
CA LEU A 148 2.17 -10.08 -12.72
C LEU A 148 1.29 -11.14 -13.38
N GLU A 149 1.13 -11.19 -14.70
CA GLU A 149 0.47 -12.29 -15.42
C GLU A 149 1.45 -13.37 -15.92
N GLY A 150 2.76 -13.07 -15.99
CA GLY A 150 3.80 -14.00 -16.46
C GLY A 150 4.33 -14.93 -15.37
N ASP A 151 5.51 -15.52 -15.54
CA ASP A 151 6.22 -16.19 -14.45
C ASP A 151 7.33 -15.27 -13.91
N PRO A 152 7.64 -15.30 -12.60
CA PRO A 152 8.80 -14.59 -12.06
C PRO A 152 10.08 -15.05 -12.76
N PRO A 153 11.02 -14.13 -13.07
CA PRO A 153 12.30 -14.47 -13.70
C PRO A 153 13.24 -15.27 -12.79
#